data_AF-A0A8T3MPL7-F1
#
_entry.id   AF-A0A8T3MPL7-F1
#
_cell.length_a   1.000
_cell.length_b   1.000
_cell.length_c   1.000
_cell.angle_alpha   90.00
_cell.angle_beta   90.00
_cell.angle_gamma   90.00
#
_symmetry.space_group_name_H-M   'P 1'
#
loop_
_entity.id
_entity.type
_entity.pdbx_description
1 polymer ?
#
loop_
_entity_poly.entity_id
_entity_poly.type
_entity_poly.pdbx_seq_one_letter_code
_entity_poly.pdbx_strand_id
1 'polypeptide(L)'
;MRLEPAPEAAAEIAEDSTLGRSVSAVAVALALAPGGIGGSPAPTGVSSAPDDLAVVTLARLLPGTFSDAFFRDWRDSHDAAACAPAGGVAGHAQATFGDRQTFMTTCFEGVRIHHVYLAGPDVLVAVTSLGDERLGERLVAAIPPDG
;
A
#
# COMPACT_ATOMS: atom_id res chain seq x y z
N MET A 1 1.41 -0.42 16.31
CA MET A 1 1.60 -0.87 14.93
C MET A 1 2.83 -1.74 14.89
N ARG A 2 2.69 -2.97 14.41
CA ARG A 2 3.79 -3.92 14.23
C ARG A 2 3.93 -4.17 12.74
N LEU A 3 5.15 -4.06 12.21
CA LEU A 3 5.47 -4.27 10.81
C LEU A 3 6.23 -5.59 10.66
N GLU A 4 5.69 -6.52 9.90
CA GLU A 4 6.29 -7.83 9.65
C GLU A 4 6.71 -7.95 8.18
N PRO A 5 7.96 -8.34 7.87
CA PRO A 5 8.39 -8.57 6.50
C PRO A 5 7.71 -9.82 5.90
N ALA A 6 7.43 -9.79 4.60
CA ALA A 6 6.80 -10.88 3.84
C ALA A 6 7.65 -11.23 2.59
N PRO A 7 8.78 -11.95 2.76
CA PRO A 7 9.71 -12.21 1.66
C PRO A 7 9.13 -13.12 0.57
N GLU A 8 8.22 -14.03 0.90
CA GLU A 8 7.54 -14.89 -0.07
C GLU A 8 6.64 -14.05 -1.01
N ALA A 9 5.86 -13.13 -0.44
CA ALA A 9 5.05 -12.19 -1.22
C ALA A 9 5.93 -11.28 -2.09
N ALA A 10 7.09 -10.85 -1.58
CA ALA A 10 8.04 -10.07 -2.35
C ALA A 10 8.62 -10.86 -3.54
N ALA A 11 8.88 -12.16 -3.36
CA ALA A 11 9.37 -13.03 -4.43
C ALA A 11 8.32 -13.22 -5.53
N GLU A 12 7.06 -13.48 -5.16
CA GLU A 12 5.95 -13.61 -6.13
C GLU A 12 5.77 -12.34 -6.96
N ILE A 13 5.81 -11.15 -6.34
CA ILE A 13 5.72 -9.87 -7.04
C ILE A 13 6.94 -9.64 -7.94
N ALA A 14 8.13 -10.05 -7.50
CA ALA A 14 9.35 -9.91 -8.32
C ALA A 14 9.33 -10.81 -9.57
N GLU A 15 8.60 -11.92 -9.54
CA GLU A 15 8.38 -12.81 -10.68
C GLU A 15 7.33 -12.27 -11.67
N ASP A 16 6.57 -11.22 -11.29
CA ASP A 16 5.66 -10.55 -12.20
C ASP A 16 6.43 -9.87 -13.34
N SER A 17 6.26 -10.43 -14.54
CA SER A 17 6.92 -9.96 -15.76
C SER A 17 6.67 -8.49 -16.13
N THR A 18 5.61 -7.88 -15.60
CA THR A 18 5.27 -6.47 -15.82
C THR A 18 6.10 -5.53 -14.93
N LEU A 19 6.55 -6.00 -13.76
CA LEU A 19 7.42 -5.27 -12.84
C LEU A 19 8.89 -5.63 -13.05
N GLY A 20 9.21 -6.89 -13.31
CA GLY A 20 10.58 -7.44 -13.30
C GLY A 20 11.56 -6.81 -14.29
N ARG A 21 11.10 -6.05 -15.30
CA ARG A 21 11.98 -5.31 -16.23
C ARG A 21 12.28 -3.88 -15.80
N SER A 22 11.55 -3.37 -14.81
CA SER A 22 11.54 -1.96 -14.41
C SER A 22 12.06 -1.75 -12.98
N VAL A 23 12.18 -2.83 -12.20
CA VAL A 23 12.56 -2.81 -10.79
C VAL A 23 13.88 -3.55 -10.56
N SER A 24 14.72 -3.04 -9.66
CA SER A 24 15.95 -3.71 -9.22
C SER A 24 15.78 -4.49 -7.93
N ALA A 25 14.73 -4.20 -7.15
CA ALA A 25 14.40 -4.88 -5.91
C ALA A 25 12.93 -4.65 -5.52
N VAL A 26 12.35 -5.64 -4.84
CA VAL A 26 11.00 -5.56 -4.26
C VAL A 26 11.06 -5.97 -2.79
N ALA A 27 10.31 -5.28 -1.94
CA ALA A 27 10.06 -5.67 -0.55
C ALA A 27 8.58 -5.53 -0.22
N VAL A 28 8.07 -6.44 0.59
CA VAL A 28 6.67 -6.42 1.07
C VAL A 28 6.67 -6.53 2.59
N ALA A 29 5.79 -5.78 3.23
CA ALA A 29 5.59 -5.84 4.67
C ALA A 29 4.10 -5.73 5.04
N LEU A 30 3.71 -6.38 6.12
CA LEU A 30 2.37 -6.31 6.71
C LEU A 30 2.42 -5.48 8.00
N ALA A 31 1.63 -4.42 8.06
CA ALA A 31 1.39 -3.65 9.27
C ALA A 31 0.04 -4.04 9.87
N LEU A 32 0.04 -4.35 11.16
CA LEU A 32 -1.18 -4.63 11.92
C LEU A 32 -1.31 -3.66 13.09
N ALA A 33 -2.51 -3.19 13.35
CA ALA A 33 -2.86 -2.49 14.58
C ALA A 33 -4.12 -3.09 15.20
N PRO A 34 -4.17 -3.24 16.53
CA PRO A 34 -5.43 -3.49 17.21
C PRO A 34 -6.30 -2.23 17.06
N GLY A 35 -7.45 -2.36 16.40
CA GLY A 35 -8.53 -1.39 16.48
C GLY A 35 -9.43 -1.73 17.66
N GLY A 36 -10.04 -0.72 18.25
CA GLY A 36 -11.10 -0.91 19.23
C GLY A 36 -12.40 -0.46 18.61
N ILE A 37 -13.34 -1.37 18.37
CA ILE A 37 -14.74 -0.94 18.33
C ILE A 37 -15.02 -0.26 19.67
N GLY A 38 -15.49 0.99 19.63
CA GLY A 38 -16.27 1.59 20.72
C GLY A 38 -17.61 0.85 20.98
N GLY A 39 -17.67 -0.43 20.64
CA GLY A 39 -18.78 -1.36 20.87
C GLY A 39 -18.33 -2.38 21.90
N SER A 40 -19.08 -2.42 23.00
CA SER A 40 -18.98 -3.38 24.09
C SER A 40 -18.57 -4.79 23.60
N PRO A 41 -17.65 -5.49 24.28
CA PRO A 41 -17.22 -6.82 23.87
C PRO A 41 -18.42 -7.78 23.83
N ALA A 42 -18.69 -8.38 22.67
CA ALA A 42 -19.60 -9.51 22.59
C ALA A 42 -19.00 -10.67 23.42
N PRO A 43 -19.81 -11.38 24.24
CA PRO A 43 -19.31 -12.34 25.24
C PRO A 43 -19.01 -13.72 24.62
N THR A 44 -18.47 -13.77 23.41
CA THR A 44 -18.07 -15.01 22.74
C THR A 44 -16.71 -14.80 22.11
N GLY A 45 -15.69 -15.29 22.81
CA GLY A 45 -14.29 -15.20 22.40
C GLY A 45 -14.09 -15.70 20.97
N VAL A 46 -13.63 -14.79 20.11
CA VAL A 46 -12.58 -14.87 19.09
C VAL A 46 -12.77 -13.61 18.23
N SER A 47 -11.96 -12.57 18.46
CA SER A 47 -11.56 -11.66 17.37
C SER A 47 -10.09 -11.95 17.12
N SER A 48 -9.80 -12.65 16.01
CA SER A 48 -8.44 -13.13 15.68
C SER A 48 -7.85 -12.46 14.44
N ALA A 49 -8.51 -11.44 13.89
CA ALA A 49 -7.91 -10.56 12.90
C ALA A 49 -7.74 -9.16 13.52
N PRO A 50 -6.62 -8.45 13.24
CA PRO A 50 -6.54 -7.03 13.54
C PRO A 50 -7.63 -6.29 12.76
N ASP A 51 -8.35 -5.39 13.42
CA ASP A 51 -9.40 -4.58 12.79
C ASP A 51 -8.83 -3.58 11.77
N ASP A 52 -7.53 -3.29 11.88
CA ASP A 52 -6.78 -2.44 10.97
C ASP A 52 -5.52 -3.14 10.47
N LEU A 53 -5.40 -3.21 9.14
CA LEU A 53 -4.25 -3.78 8.46
C LEU A 53 -3.80 -2.90 7.30
N ALA A 54 -2.51 -2.98 6.99
CA ALA A 54 -1.96 -2.44 5.76
C ALA A 54 -0.85 -3.34 5.20
N VAL A 55 -0.90 -3.60 3.91
CA VAL A 55 0.19 -4.22 3.15
C VAL A 55 0.96 -3.10 2.46
N VAL A 56 2.27 -3.07 2.70
CA VAL A 56 3.21 -2.12 2.10
C VAL A 56 4.03 -2.85 1.07
N THR A 57 3.97 -2.39 -0.18
CA THR A 57 4.84 -2.84 -1.27
C THR A 57 5.80 -1.73 -1.62
N LEU A 58 7.09 -2.07 -1.64
CA LEU A 58 8.19 -1.19 -2.02
C LEU A 58 8.86 -1.77 -3.26
N ALA A 59 8.96 -0.98 -4.33
CA ALA A 59 9.64 -1.37 -5.55
C ALA A 59 10.71 -0.33 -5.90
N ARG A 60 11.99 -0.72 -5.82
CA ARG A 60 13.10 0.11 -6.25
C ARG A 60 13.22 0.03 -7.76
N LEU A 61 13.20 1.17 -8.45
CA LEU A 61 13.29 1.22 -9.89
C LEU A 61 14.73 1.05 -10.38
N LEU A 62 14.88 0.56 -11.61
CA LEU A 62 16.14 0.66 -12.33
C LEU A 62 16.40 2.13 -12.70
N PRO A 63 17.67 2.59 -12.70
CA PRO A 63 17.99 3.98 -13.01
C PRO A 63 17.39 4.45 -14.35
N GLY A 64 16.69 5.58 -14.34
CA GLY A 64 16.11 6.20 -15.54
C GLY A 64 14.76 5.61 -15.98
N THR A 65 14.17 4.72 -15.19
CA THR A 65 12.85 4.13 -15.50
C THR A 65 11.70 5.10 -15.25
N PHE A 66 11.80 5.92 -14.20
CA PHE A 66 10.68 6.76 -13.76
C PHE A 66 10.28 7.81 -14.80
N SER A 67 8.96 7.92 -15.01
CA SER A 67 8.30 9.07 -15.62
C SER A 67 6.88 9.19 -15.04
N ASP A 68 6.26 10.37 -15.12
CA ASP A 68 4.87 10.54 -14.65
C ASP A 68 3.90 9.60 -15.39
N ALA A 69 4.19 9.31 -16.67
CA ALA A 69 3.41 8.36 -17.46
C ALA A 69 3.55 6.93 -16.93
N PHE A 70 4.80 6.47 -16.75
CA PHE A 70 5.07 5.18 -16.14
C PHE A 70 4.42 5.04 -14.76
N PHE A 71 4.54 6.08 -13.92
CA PHE A 71 3.99 6.05 -12.57
C PHE A 71 2.47 5.95 -12.56
N ARG A 72 1.78 6.71 -13.42
CA ARG A 72 0.32 6.59 -13.57
C ARG A 72 -0.06 5.19 -14.06
N ASP A 73 0.58 4.69 -15.11
CA ASP A 73 0.23 3.39 -15.70
C ASP A 73 0.47 2.23 -14.72
N TRP A 74 1.54 2.31 -13.91
CA TRP A 74 1.79 1.39 -12.81
C TRP A 74 0.74 1.49 -11.70
N ARG A 75 0.32 2.70 -11.30
CA ARG A 75 -0.75 2.87 -10.30
C ARG A 75 -2.05 2.26 -10.79
N ASP A 76 -2.44 2.54 -12.02
CA ASP A 76 -3.69 2.05 -12.60
C ASP A 76 -3.71 0.52 -12.69
N SER A 77 -2.59 -0.12 -13.07
CA SER A 77 -2.49 -1.58 -13.12
C SER A 77 -2.50 -2.22 -11.74
N HIS A 78 -1.76 -1.64 -10.78
CA HIS A 78 -1.76 -2.08 -9.40
C HIS A 78 -3.17 -1.96 -8.79
N ASP A 79 -3.84 -0.83 -8.99
CA ASP A 79 -5.18 -0.57 -8.47
C ASP A 79 -6.22 -1.53 -9.05
N ALA A 80 -6.15 -1.82 -10.35
CA ALA A 80 -7.01 -2.82 -10.98
C ALA A 80 -6.82 -4.21 -10.34
N ALA A 81 -5.58 -4.63 -10.13
CA ALA A 81 -5.28 -5.93 -9.51
C ALA A 81 -5.69 -5.98 -8.03
N ALA A 82 -5.32 -4.97 -7.25
CA ALA A 82 -5.58 -4.92 -5.81
C ALA A 82 -7.08 -4.72 -5.49
N CYS A 83 -7.82 -3.98 -6.30
CA CYS A 83 -9.25 -3.80 -6.12
C CYS A 83 -10.10 -4.90 -6.76
N ALA A 84 -9.56 -5.76 -7.64
CA ALA A 84 -10.35 -6.81 -8.30
C ALA A 84 -11.12 -7.72 -7.32
N PRO A 85 -10.54 -8.19 -6.19
CA PRO A 85 -11.29 -8.96 -5.20
C PRO A 85 -12.36 -8.15 -4.43
N ALA A 86 -12.22 -6.82 -4.43
CA ALA A 86 -13.07 -5.87 -3.70
C ALA A 86 -14.11 -5.18 -4.61
N GLY A 87 -14.47 -5.81 -5.74
CA GLY A 87 -15.48 -5.29 -6.67
C GLY A 87 -14.97 -4.24 -7.67
N GLY A 88 -13.65 -4.00 -7.72
CA GLY A 88 -13.02 -3.02 -8.59
C GLY A 88 -12.85 -1.64 -7.94
N VAL A 89 -12.37 -0.70 -8.75
CA VAL A 89 -12.09 0.68 -8.32
C VAL A 89 -13.40 1.47 -8.22
N ALA A 90 -13.64 2.08 -7.06
CA ALA A 90 -14.77 2.97 -6.82
C ALA A 90 -14.42 4.45 -7.05
N GLY A 91 -13.16 4.84 -6.82
CA GLY A 91 -12.73 6.21 -7.08
C GLY A 91 -11.27 6.48 -6.78
N HIS A 92 -10.83 7.65 -7.23
CA HIS A 92 -9.46 8.15 -7.03
C HIS A 92 -9.49 9.52 -6.36
N ALA A 93 -8.45 9.81 -5.58
CA ALA A 93 -8.22 11.10 -4.96
C ALA A 93 -6.72 11.42 -4.91
N GLN A 94 -6.39 12.66 -4.57
CA GLN A 94 -5.02 13.08 -4.31
C GLN A 94 -4.99 13.90 -3.03
N ALA A 95 -3.97 13.66 -2.23
CA ALA A 95 -3.75 14.37 -0.98
C ALA A 95 -2.25 14.45 -0.68
N THR A 96 -1.91 15.22 0.34
CA THR A 96 -0.55 15.28 0.88
C THR A 96 -0.58 14.71 2.29
N PHE A 97 0.28 13.72 2.55
CA PHE A 97 0.47 13.15 3.89
C PHE A 97 1.93 13.30 4.29
N GLY A 98 2.18 13.95 5.43
CA GLY A 98 3.52 14.47 5.72
C GLY A 98 3.96 15.41 4.59
N ASP A 99 5.14 15.17 4.02
CA ASP A 99 5.69 15.92 2.88
C ASP A 99 5.53 15.18 1.54
N ARG A 100 4.62 14.20 1.46
CA ARG A 100 4.48 13.32 0.30
C ARG A 100 3.18 13.59 -0.46
N GLN A 101 3.30 14.02 -1.72
CA GLN A 101 2.18 13.94 -2.66
C GLN A 101 1.79 12.47 -2.82
N THR A 102 0.54 12.17 -2.52
CA THR A 102 0.02 10.82 -2.47
C THR A 102 -1.19 10.71 -3.38
N PHE A 103 -1.19 9.67 -4.20
CA PHE A 103 -2.31 9.32 -5.06
C PHE A 103 -3.08 8.19 -4.40
N MET A 104 -4.37 8.39 -4.22
CA MET A 104 -5.22 7.50 -3.46
C MET A 104 -6.24 6.83 -4.37
N THR A 105 -6.50 5.56 -4.09
CA THR A 105 -7.56 4.79 -4.73
C THR A 105 -8.43 4.14 -3.67
N THR A 106 -9.74 4.15 -3.87
CA THR A 106 -10.72 3.47 -3.01
C THR A 106 -11.38 2.37 -3.83
N CYS A 107 -11.37 1.14 -3.32
CA CYS A 107 -12.12 0.02 -3.88
C CYS A 107 -13.57 0.01 -3.33
N PHE A 108 -14.50 -0.71 -3.96
CA PHE A 108 -15.91 -0.73 -3.51
C PHE A 108 -16.09 -1.22 -2.06
N GLU A 109 -15.35 -2.25 -1.65
CA GLU A 109 -15.40 -2.80 -0.27
C GLU A 109 -14.57 -1.99 0.75
N GLY A 110 -14.28 -0.71 0.47
CA GLY A 110 -13.66 0.20 1.44
C GLY A 110 -12.14 0.07 1.61
N VAL A 111 -11.49 -0.83 0.88
CA VAL A 111 -10.03 -0.90 0.78
C VAL A 111 -9.48 0.40 0.18
N ARG A 112 -8.42 0.94 0.79
CA ARG A 112 -7.75 2.17 0.34
C ARG A 112 -6.30 1.88 -0.03
N ILE A 113 -5.89 2.34 -1.20
CA ILE A 113 -4.53 2.19 -1.72
C ILE A 113 -3.89 3.58 -1.79
N HIS A 114 -2.67 3.72 -1.28
CA HIS A 114 -1.91 4.96 -1.31
C HIS A 114 -0.62 4.75 -2.09
N HIS A 115 -0.40 5.58 -3.09
CA HIS A 115 0.78 5.51 -3.95
C HIS A 115 1.66 6.74 -3.77
N VAL A 116 2.94 6.49 -3.54
CA VAL A 116 3.97 7.53 -3.41
C VAL A 116 5.19 7.14 -4.21
N TYR A 117 5.82 8.12 -4.85
CA TYR A 117 7.14 7.99 -5.43
C TYR A 117 8.17 8.74 -4.59
N LEU A 118 9.24 8.06 -4.19
CA LEU A 118 10.35 8.60 -3.43
C LEU A 118 11.53 8.86 -4.38
N ALA A 119 11.65 10.11 -4.84
CA ALA A 119 12.60 10.48 -5.90
C ALA A 119 14.08 10.30 -5.53
N GLY A 120 14.44 10.50 -4.25
CA GLY A 120 15.82 10.30 -3.78
C GLY A 120 16.31 8.86 -3.94
N PRO A 121 15.62 7.87 -3.34
CA PRO A 121 15.99 6.46 -3.48
C PRO A 121 15.46 5.78 -4.76
N ASP A 122 14.68 6.47 -5.60
CA ASP A 122 14.01 5.92 -6.79
C ASP A 122 13.12 4.71 -6.44
N VAL A 123 12.19 4.91 -5.49
CA VAL A 123 11.32 3.85 -4.95
C VAL A 123 9.85 4.21 -5.12
N LEU A 124 9.08 3.27 -5.68
CA LEU A 124 7.62 3.28 -5.64
C LEU A 124 7.13 2.62 -4.34
N VAL A 125 6.15 3.25 -3.72
CA VAL A 125 5.49 2.77 -2.51
C VAL A 125 4.01 2.62 -2.80
N ALA A 126 3.44 1.44 -2.59
CA ALA A 126 2.01 1.20 -2.54
C ALA A 126 1.62 0.72 -1.14
N VAL A 127 0.66 1.38 -0.51
CA VAL A 127 0.11 0.97 0.79
C VAL A 127 -1.38 0.65 0.64
N THR A 128 -1.70 -0.64 0.59
CA THR A 128 -3.07 -1.16 0.53
C THR A 128 -3.55 -1.42 1.94
N SER A 129 -4.63 -0.78 2.36
CA SER A 129 -5.07 -0.80 3.75
C SER A 129 -6.59 -0.95 3.89
N LEU A 130 -7.00 -1.53 5.01
CA LEU A 130 -8.38 -1.72 5.41
C LEU A 130 -8.50 -1.41 6.91
N GLY A 131 -9.62 -0.78 7.29
CA GLY A 131 -9.96 -0.41 8.66
C GLY A 131 -10.11 1.11 8.86
N ASP A 132 -10.47 1.48 10.09
CA ASP A 132 -10.90 2.84 10.46
C ASP A 132 -9.77 3.70 11.04
N GLU A 133 -8.66 3.08 11.49
CA GLU A 133 -7.50 3.79 12.05
C GLU A 133 -6.59 4.42 10.99
N ARG A 134 -6.99 4.35 9.71
CA ARG A 134 -6.31 4.97 8.56
C ARG A 134 -4.82 4.63 8.53
N LEU A 135 -4.47 3.36 8.78
CA LEU A 135 -3.08 2.90 8.83
C LEU A 135 -2.27 3.26 7.58
N GLY A 136 -2.89 3.18 6.39
CA GLY A 136 -2.20 3.53 5.14
C GLY A 136 -1.67 4.96 5.13
N GLU A 137 -2.49 5.91 5.56
CA GLU A 137 -2.11 7.32 5.62
C GLU A 137 -1.04 7.59 6.67
N ARG A 138 -1.15 6.93 7.84
CA ARG A 138 -0.17 7.04 8.92
C ARG A 138 1.18 6.49 8.50
N LEU A 139 1.20 5.38 7.77
CA LEU A 139 2.42 4.80 7.22
C LEU A 139 3.07 5.74 6.20
N VAL A 140 2.29 6.29 5.28
CA VAL A 140 2.81 7.25 4.29
C VAL A 140 3.34 8.52 4.97
N ALA A 141 2.61 9.09 5.94
CA ALA A 141 3.03 10.27 6.68
C ALA A 141 4.30 10.04 7.51
N ALA A 142 4.61 8.79 7.87
CA ALA A 142 5.79 8.42 8.64
C ALA A 142 7.04 8.16 7.78
N ILE A 143 6.93 8.19 6.44
CA ILE A 143 8.08 8.00 5.55
C ILE A 143 9.04 9.20 5.73
N PRO A 144 10.30 8.98 6.13
CA PRO A 144 11.28 10.06 6.28
C PRO A 144 11.46 10.87 4.99
N PRO A 145 11.79 12.16 5.05
CA PRO A 145 11.94 13.02 3.86
C PRO A 145 13.02 12.53 2.87
N ASP A 146 14.06 11.85 3.37
CA ASP A 146 15.16 11.33 2.54
C ASP A 146 14.89 9.94 1.92
N GLY A 147 13.76 9.31 2.30
CA GLY A 147 13.39 7.96 1.87
C GLY A 147 13.80 6.89 2.88
#